data_AF-A0A3S5C945-F1
#
_entry.id   AF-A0A3S5C945-F1
#
_cell.length_a   1.000
_cell.length_b   1.000
_cell.length_c   1.000
_cell.angle_alpha   90.00
_cell.angle_beta   90.00
_cell.angle_gamma   90.00
#
_symmetry.space_group_name_H-M   'P 1'
#
loop_
_entity.id
_entity.type
_entity.pdbx_description
1 polymer ?
#
loop_
_entity_poly.entity_id
_entity_poly.type
_entity_poly.pdbx_seq_one_letter_code
_entity_poly.pdbx_strand_id
1 'polypeptide(L)'
;MDKLSISSLRELEDLIIDLMYLEAITGKLDQQRALLDVDSAIGRDVKQEEITHLHTSLTQWCERVDYVLNHLANEIKLAHVQRQEVDTHKEQLTNEAAALKIAIKSQLRKAQSDASRMDIDECLGLPELMLPDGAVFPTKSAGTLFLFASDKDFW
;
A
#
# COMPACT_ATOMS: atom_id res chain seq x y z
N MET A 1 39.51 -18.68 20.57
CA MET A 1 40.88 -18.23 20.91
C MET A 1 41.95 -18.94 20.10
N ASP A 2 41.76 -20.23 19.79
CA ASP A 2 42.75 -21.06 19.07
C ASP A 2 43.18 -20.53 17.69
N LYS A 3 42.28 -19.87 16.96
CA LYS A 3 42.61 -19.28 15.64
C LYS A 3 43.55 -18.09 15.70
N LEU A 4 43.54 -17.34 16.80
CA LEU A 4 44.42 -16.19 17.01
C LEU A 4 45.54 -16.48 18.04
N SER A 5 45.56 -17.66 18.66
CA SER A 5 46.53 -18.04 19.70
C SER A 5 46.58 -17.03 20.86
N ILE A 6 45.44 -16.42 21.21
CA ILE A 6 45.31 -15.44 22.29
C ILE A 6 44.92 -16.15 23.58
N SER A 7 45.46 -15.70 24.71
CA SER A 7 45.32 -16.38 26.01
C SER A 7 44.17 -15.84 26.86
N SER A 8 43.81 -14.56 26.71
CA SER A 8 42.77 -13.90 27.50
C SER A 8 41.75 -13.15 26.65
N LEU A 9 40.53 -12.99 27.20
CA LEU A 9 39.49 -12.18 26.56
C LEU A 9 39.93 -10.73 26.40
N ARG A 10 40.70 -10.22 27.38
CA ARG A 10 41.17 -8.84 27.37
C ARG A 10 42.12 -8.55 26.22
N GLU A 11 43.05 -9.45 25.95
CA GLU A 11 43.97 -9.34 24.80
C GLU A 11 43.22 -9.34 23.47
N LEU A 12 42.13 -10.12 23.37
CA LEU A 12 41.29 -10.13 22.17
C LEU A 12 40.54 -8.80 22.00
N GLU A 13 39.96 -8.27 23.09
CA GLU A 13 39.27 -6.98 23.08
C GLU A 13 40.20 -5.84 22.69
N ASP A 14 41.38 -5.76 23.30
CA ASP A 14 42.36 -4.72 23.01
C ASP A 14 42.81 -4.80 21.53
N LEU A 15 42.98 -6.00 20.96
CA LEU A 15 43.26 -6.17 19.52
C LEU A 15 42.11 -5.71 18.63
N ILE A 16 40.85 -6.01 18.98
CA ILE A 16 39.67 -5.57 18.23
C ILE A 16 39.58 -4.04 18.26
N ILE A 17 39.85 -3.44 19.43
CA ILE A 17 39.88 -1.99 19.61
C ILE A 17 40.97 -1.37 18.72
N ASP A 18 42.18 -1.93 18.69
CA ASP A 18 43.26 -1.46 17.81
C ASP A 18 42.87 -1.54 16.33
N LEU A 19 42.22 -2.62 15.90
CA LEU A 19 41.73 -2.77 14.52
C LEU A 19 40.64 -1.75 14.16
N MET A 20 39.78 -1.38 15.13
CA MET A 20 38.80 -0.31 14.94
C MET A 20 39.47 1.06 14.85
N TYR A 21 40.50 1.32 15.67
CA TYR A 21 41.26 2.57 15.60
C TYR A 21 42.05 2.72 14.29
N LEU A 22 42.50 1.62 13.71
CA LEU A 22 43.14 1.59 12.39
C LEU A 22 42.13 1.65 11.23
N GLU A 23 40.83 1.75 11.52
CA GLU A 23 39.73 1.72 10.54
C GLU A 23 39.71 0.44 9.68
N ALA A 24 40.38 -0.63 10.13
CA ALA A 24 40.42 -1.91 9.42
C ALA A 24 39.08 -2.65 9.50
N ILE A 25 38.36 -2.46 10.62
CA ILE A 25 37.05 -3.05 10.89
C ILE A 25 36.18 -1.98 11.54
N THR A 26 34.90 -1.96 11.17
CA THR A 26 33.86 -1.11 11.77
C THR A 26 32.75 -2.01 12.29
N GLY A 27 32.20 -1.68 13.45
CA GLY A 27 31.22 -2.52 14.10
C GLY A 27 31.01 -2.20 15.58
N LYS A 28 30.30 -3.08 16.28
CA LYS A 28 29.98 -2.94 17.71
C LYS A 28 30.32 -4.21 18.46
N LEU A 29 30.98 -4.04 19.60
CA LEU A 29 31.26 -5.12 20.51
C LEU A 29 30.06 -5.34 21.45
N ASP A 30 29.45 -6.52 21.39
CA ASP A 30 28.44 -6.96 22.35
C ASP A 30 29.10 -7.88 23.39
N GLN A 31 29.41 -7.27 24.54
CA GLN A 31 30.07 -7.96 25.65
C GLN A 31 29.16 -9.00 26.33
N GLN A 32 27.84 -8.81 26.31
CA GLN A 32 26.91 -9.74 26.97
C GLN A 32 26.81 -11.04 26.18
N ARG A 33 26.81 -10.94 24.85
CA ARG A 33 26.73 -12.08 23.94
C ARG A 33 28.10 -12.63 23.56
N ALA A 34 29.18 -11.92 23.94
CA ALA A 34 30.56 -12.19 23.54
C ALA A 34 30.71 -12.27 22.01
N LEU A 35 30.08 -11.33 21.30
CA LEU A 35 30.08 -11.24 19.84
C LEU A 35 30.57 -9.87 19.38
N LEU A 36 31.15 -9.85 18.19
CA LEU A 36 31.46 -8.62 17.46
C LEU A 36 30.53 -8.55 16.25
N ASP A 37 29.63 -7.57 16.26
CA ASP A 37 28.79 -7.25 15.11
C ASP A 37 29.62 -6.38 14.16
N VAL A 38 29.96 -6.94 12.99
CA VAL A 38 30.81 -6.27 11.99
C VAL A 38 29.94 -5.62 10.92
N ASP A 39 30.06 -4.30 10.77
CA ASP A 39 29.34 -3.52 9.76
C ASP A 39 30.12 -3.50 8.43
N SER A 40 31.44 -3.32 8.50
CA SER A 40 32.34 -3.34 7.34
C SER A 40 33.77 -3.69 7.77
N ALA A 41 34.53 -4.29 6.85
CA ALA A 41 35.92 -4.63 7.04
C ALA A 41 36.71 -4.47 5.74
N ILE A 42 38.00 -4.13 5.86
CA ILE A 42 38.89 -4.01 4.70
C ILE A 42 39.26 -5.41 4.19
N GLY A 43 39.21 -5.60 2.87
CA GLY A 43 39.72 -6.81 2.22
C GLY A 43 41.25 -6.84 2.26
N ARG A 44 41.83 -7.75 3.04
CA ARG A 44 43.29 -7.85 3.22
C ARG A 44 43.98 -8.60 2.08
N ASP A 45 43.44 -9.75 1.70
CA ASP A 45 44.04 -10.66 0.72
C ASP A 45 42.98 -11.04 -0.32
N VAL A 46 43.38 -11.14 -1.58
CA VAL A 46 42.56 -11.73 -2.66
C VAL A 46 43.40 -12.76 -3.39
N LYS A 47 43.02 -14.03 -3.30
CA LYS A 47 43.69 -15.09 -4.05
C LYS A 47 43.14 -15.15 -5.47
N GLN A 48 44.01 -15.41 -6.44
CA GLN A 48 43.62 -15.47 -7.86
C GLN A 48 42.51 -16.50 -8.13
N GLU A 49 42.52 -17.62 -7.41
CA GLU A 49 41.50 -18.68 -7.48
C GLU A 49 40.11 -18.22 -7.00
N GLU A 50 40.07 -17.31 -6.01
CA GLU A 50 38.83 -16.81 -5.40
C GLU A 50 38.16 -15.70 -6.22
N ILE A 51 38.89 -15.06 -7.16
CA ILE A 51 38.35 -13.97 -8.00
C ILE A 51 37.15 -14.44 -8.81
N THR A 52 37.20 -15.66 -9.35
CA THR A 52 36.09 -16.22 -10.13
C THR A 52 34.85 -16.41 -9.27
N HIS A 53 35.02 -16.94 -8.05
CA HIS A 53 33.94 -17.12 -7.09
C HIS A 53 33.36 -15.78 -6.62
N LEU A 54 34.21 -14.78 -6.36
CA LEU A 54 33.79 -13.43 -6.00
C LEU A 54 32.95 -12.80 -7.12
N HIS A 55 33.41 -12.89 -8.36
CA HIS A 55 32.68 -12.41 -9.53
C HIS A 55 31.30 -13.07 -9.62
N THR A 56 31.25 -14.41 -9.58
CA THR A 56 29.98 -15.15 -9.61
C THR A 56 29.03 -14.73 -8.48
N SER A 57 29.54 -14.58 -7.25
CA SER A 57 28.74 -14.19 -6.10
C SER A 57 28.14 -12.78 -6.25
N LEU A 58 28.94 -11.84 -6.77
CA LEU A 58 28.49 -10.47 -7.06
C LEU A 58 27.46 -10.45 -8.19
N THR A 59 27.70 -11.18 -9.28
CA THR A 59 26.73 -11.30 -10.39
C THR A 59 25.40 -11.86 -9.90
N GLN A 60 25.42 -12.96 -9.15
CA GLN A 60 24.21 -13.54 -8.58
C GLN A 60 23.50 -12.56 -7.63
N TRP A 61 24.25 -11.73 -6.91
CA TRP A 61 23.64 -10.72 -6.06
C TRP A 61 22.93 -9.63 -6.87
N CYS A 62 23.56 -9.12 -7.93
CA CYS A 62 22.93 -8.18 -8.86
C CYS A 62 21.67 -8.78 -9.48
N GLU A 63 21.73 -10.02 -9.98
CA GLU A 63 20.58 -10.73 -10.56
C GLU A 63 19.43 -10.87 -9.56
N ARG A 64 19.73 -11.16 -8.28
CA ARG A 64 18.71 -11.21 -7.22
C ARG A 64 18.06 -9.84 -6.99
N VAL A 65 18.84 -8.77 -6.97
CA VAL A 65 18.32 -7.39 -6.82
C VAL A 65 17.42 -7.05 -8.01
N ASP A 66 17.88 -7.30 -9.24
CA ASP A 66 17.10 -7.06 -10.45
C ASP A 66 15.82 -7.89 -10.47
N TYR A 67 15.87 -9.14 -10.04
CA TYR A 67 14.69 -9.99 -9.92
C TYR A 67 13.66 -9.39 -8.96
N VAL A 68 14.07 -8.99 -7.76
CA VAL A 68 13.17 -8.39 -6.76
C VAL A 68 12.58 -7.08 -7.27
N LEU A 69 13.39 -6.23 -7.91
CA LEU A 69 12.92 -4.96 -8.49
C LEU A 69 11.91 -5.18 -9.61
N ASN A 70 12.19 -6.10 -10.54
CA ASN A 70 11.27 -6.41 -11.64
C ASN A 70 9.97 -7.05 -11.13
N HIS A 71 10.07 -7.95 -10.16
CA HIS A 71 8.90 -8.54 -9.51
C HIS A 71 8.03 -7.46 -8.89
N LEU A 72 8.61 -6.57 -8.08
CA LEU A 72 7.87 -5.48 -7.45
C LEU A 72 7.22 -4.55 -8.50
N ALA A 73 7.96 -4.19 -9.55
CA ALA A 73 7.43 -3.35 -10.63
C ALA A 73 6.24 -4.00 -11.35
N ASN A 74 6.29 -5.33 -11.55
CA ASN A 74 5.20 -6.07 -12.17
C ASN A 74 3.99 -6.17 -11.26
N GLU A 75 4.17 -6.41 -9.97
CA GLU A 75 3.09 -6.44 -8.98
C GLU A 75 2.38 -5.08 -8.91
N ILE A 76 3.13 -3.97 -8.92
CA ILE A 76 2.56 -2.61 -8.96
C ILE A 76 1.74 -2.40 -10.23
N LYS A 77 2.25 -2.83 -11.39
CA LYS A 77 1.51 -2.73 -12.67
C LYS A 77 0.22 -3.54 -12.61
N LEU A 78 0.28 -4.78 -12.12
CA LEU A 78 -0.89 -5.65 -12.00
C LEU A 78 -1.95 -5.02 -11.09
N ALA A 79 -1.54 -4.54 -9.91
CA ALA A 79 -2.43 -3.86 -8.98
C ALA A 79 -3.06 -2.59 -9.60
N HIS A 80 -2.30 -1.86 -10.41
CA HIS A 80 -2.81 -0.68 -11.11
C HIS A 80 -3.86 -1.06 -12.17
N VAL A 81 -3.60 -2.08 -12.98
CA VAL A 81 -4.55 -2.57 -14.00
C VAL A 81 -5.84 -3.04 -13.33
N GLN A 82 -5.74 -3.87 -12.29
CA GLN A 82 -6.92 -4.35 -11.56
C GLN A 82 -7.73 -3.20 -10.96
N ARG A 83 -7.05 -2.22 -10.38
CA ARG A 83 -7.73 -1.02 -9.86
C ARG A 83 -8.44 -0.25 -10.98
N GLN A 84 -7.79 -0.06 -12.12
CA GLN A 84 -8.37 0.64 -13.26
C GLN A 84 -9.61 -0.09 -13.81
N GLU A 85 -9.58 -1.42 -13.89
CA GLU A 85 -10.75 -2.24 -14.27
C GLU A 85 -11.91 -2.06 -13.29
N VAL A 86 -11.64 -2.06 -11.98
CA VAL A 86 -12.66 -1.82 -10.96
C VAL A 86 -13.23 -0.40 -11.06
N ASP A 87 -12.38 0.61 -11.23
CA ASP A 87 -12.79 2.00 -11.32
C ASP A 87 -13.65 2.25 -12.57
N THR A 88 -13.24 1.72 -13.74
CA THR A 88 -14.03 1.80 -14.98
C THR A 88 -15.36 1.06 -14.87
N HIS A 89 -15.39 -0.12 -14.25
CA HIS A 89 -16.64 -0.86 -14.05
C HIS A 89 -17.61 -0.09 -13.13
N LYS A 90 -17.09 0.52 -12.04
CA LYS A 90 -17.89 1.38 -11.15
C LYS A 90 -18.45 2.59 -11.90
N GLU A 91 -17.64 3.24 -12.75
CA GLU A 91 -18.10 4.37 -13.56
C GLU A 91 -19.21 3.97 -14.55
N GLN A 92 -19.13 2.80 -15.17
CA GLN A 92 -20.20 2.28 -16.03
C GLN A 92 -21.50 2.09 -15.24
N LEU A 93 -21.43 1.43 -14.08
CA LEU A 93 -22.59 1.21 -13.22
C LEU A 93 -23.21 2.52 -12.73
N THR A 94 -22.41 3.51 -12.35
CA THR A 94 -22.93 4.82 -11.91
C THR A 94 -23.59 5.58 -13.06
N ASN A 95 -23.04 5.51 -14.28
CA ASN A 95 -23.61 6.12 -15.47
C ASN A 95 -24.94 5.46 -15.87
N GLU A 96 -25.01 4.13 -15.86
CA GLU A 96 -26.24 3.38 -16.13
C GLU A 96 -27.32 3.68 -15.07
N ALA A 97 -26.96 3.69 -13.79
CA ALA A 97 -27.88 4.05 -12.71
C ALA A 97 -28.41 5.49 -12.86
N ALA A 98 -27.57 6.44 -13.25
CA ALA A 98 -27.98 7.81 -13.52
C ALA A 98 -28.91 7.91 -14.73
N ALA A 99 -28.62 7.19 -15.82
CA ALA A 99 -29.44 7.15 -17.01
C ALA A 99 -30.82 6.54 -16.73
N LEU A 100 -30.87 5.41 -16.00
CA LEU A 100 -32.11 4.77 -15.56
C LEU A 100 -32.95 5.70 -14.68
N LYS A 101 -32.32 6.41 -13.73
CA LYS A 101 -33.00 7.38 -12.87
C LYS A 101 -33.64 8.51 -13.68
N ILE A 102 -32.95 9.03 -14.69
CA ILE A 102 -33.49 10.06 -15.59
C ILE A 102 -34.66 9.50 -16.42
N ALA A 103 -34.52 8.29 -16.97
CA ALA A 103 -35.56 7.64 -17.77
C ALA A 103 -36.83 7.36 -16.94
N ILE A 104 -36.69 6.86 -15.71
CA ILE A 104 -37.83 6.65 -14.80
C ILE A 104 -38.50 7.99 -14.49
N LYS A 105 -37.72 9.04 -14.18
CA LYS A 105 -38.26 10.36 -13.87
C LYS A 105 -38.98 10.99 -15.06
N SER A 106 -38.48 10.81 -16.29
CA SER A 106 -39.13 11.33 -17.50
C SER A 106 -40.41 10.56 -17.82
N GLN A 107 -40.43 9.23 -17.66
CA GLN A 107 -41.63 8.41 -17.79
C GLN A 107 -42.69 8.79 -16.75
N LEU A 108 -42.29 9.01 -15.48
CA LEU A 108 -43.20 9.47 -14.43
C LEU A 108 -43.83 10.82 -14.79
N ARG A 109 -43.05 11.78 -15.29
CA ARG A 109 -43.60 13.08 -15.73
C ARG A 109 -44.57 12.93 -16.91
N LYS A 110 -44.29 12.04 -17.85
CA LYS A 110 -45.17 11.77 -19.00
C LYS A 110 -46.48 11.10 -18.57
N ALA A 111 -46.41 10.14 -17.66
CA ALA A 111 -47.58 9.51 -17.06
C ALA A 111 -48.42 10.52 -16.25
N GLN A 112 -47.77 11.46 -15.56
CA GLN A 112 -48.47 12.55 -14.87
C GLN A 112 -49.15 13.53 -15.84
N SER A 113 -48.54 13.87 -16.98
CA SER A 113 -49.18 14.74 -17.98
C SER A 113 -50.31 14.04 -18.75
N ASP A 114 -50.22 12.73 -18.97
CA ASP A 114 -51.31 11.93 -19.54
C ASP A 114 -52.45 11.72 -18.53
N ALA A 115 -52.15 11.60 -17.23
CA ALA A 115 -53.16 11.58 -16.17
C ALA A 115 -53.88 12.94 -16.00
N SER A 116 -53.23 14.07 -16.29
CA SER A 116 -53.88 15.39 -16.34
C SER A 116 -54.87 15.57 -17.50
N ARG A 117 -55.08 14.57 -18.36
CA ARG A 117 -56.18 14.54 -19.36
C ARG A 117 -57.47 13.87 -18.85
N MET A 118 -57.50 13.39 -17.61
CA MET A 118 -58.73 12.99 -16.94
C MET A 118 -58.79 13.67 -15.58
N ASP A 119 -59.50 14.80 -15.50
CA ASP A 119 -60.04 15.30 -14.24
C ASP A 119 -61.06 14.26 -13.73
N ILE A 120 -60.60 13.36 -12.87
CA ILE A 120 -61.45 12.71 -11.88
C ILE A 120 -60.69 12.84 -10.56
N ASP A 121 -61.21 13.74 -9.73
CA ASP A 121 -60.80 13.98 -8.36
C ASP A 121 -60.97 12.68 -7.56
N GLU A 122 -59.90 11.90 -7.39
CA GLU A 122 -59.90 10.73 -6.53
C GLU A 122 -58.65 10.75 -5.65
N CYS A 123 -58.81 11.37 -4.48
CA CYS A 123 -57.90 11.28 -3.35
C CYS A 123 -57.70 9.81 -2.96
N LEU A 124 -56.60 9.19 -3.38
CA LEU A 124 -56.15 7.91 -2.84
C LEU A 124 -54.69 8.05 -2.40
N GLY A 125 -54.52 8.07 -1.07
CA GLY A 125 -53.25 8.20 -0.40
C GLY A 125 -52.24 7.16 -0.88
N LEU A 126 -50.98 7.58 -1.02
CA LEU A 126 -49.87 6.64 -1.10
C LEU A 126 -49.90 5.75 0.15
N PRO A 127 -49.83 4.41 0.00
CA PRO A 127 -49.28 3.61 1.07
C PRO A 127 -47.78 3.95 1.14
N GLU A 128 -47.43 4.63 2.22
CA GLU A 128 -46.08 4.89 2.69
C GLU A 128 -45.29 3.57 2.67
N LEU A 129 -44.33 3.44 1.74
CA LEU A 129 -43.46 2.29 1.68
C LEU A 129 -42.48 2.39 2.86
N MET A 130 -42.88 1.76 3.96
CA MET A 130 -42.08 1.61 5.17
C MET A 130 -40.79 0.86 4.83
N LEU A 131 -39.64 1.54 4.92
CA LEU A 131 -38.34 0.85 4.95
C LEU A 131 -38.23 0.07 6.26
N PRO A 132 -37.65 -1.14 6.28
CA PRO A 132 -37.13 -1.69 7.51
C PRO A 132 -35.89 -0.87 7.88
N ASP A 133 -35.77 -0.57 9.16
CA ASP A 133 -34.70 0.20 9.81
C ASP A 133 -34.80 1.74 9.68
N GLY A 134 -35.75 2.31 10.43
CA GLY A 134 -35.49 3.35 11.43
C GLY A 134 -34.78 4.67 11.07
N ALA A 135 -34.46 4.94 9.81
CA ALA A 135 -33.72 6.14 9.41
C ALA A 135 -34.63 7.16 8.72
N VAL A 136 -34.92 8.24 9.44
CA VAL A 136 -35.57 9.45 8.93
C VAL A 136 -34.59 10.22 8.03
N PHE A 137 -34.95 10.49 6.77
CA PHE A 137 -34.22 11.47 5.96
C PHE A 137 -34.51 12.89 6.48
N PRO A 138 -33.48 13.69 6.84
CA PRO A 138 -33.73 15.08 7.19
C PRO A 138 -34.12 15.86 5.93
N THR A 139 -35.36 16.30 5.86
CA THR A 139 -35.82 17.28 4.88
C THR A 139 -35.16 18.62 5.18
N LYS A 140 -34.03 18.93 4.55
CA LYS A 140 -33.51 20.30 4.54
C LYS A 140 -34.11 21.10 3.40
N SER A 141 -35.06 21.96 3.80
CA SER A 141 -35.32 23.24 3.14
C SER A 141 -34.02 24.03 2.98
N ALA A 142 -33.96 24.80 1.90
CA ALA A 142 -32.82 25.59 1.45
C ALA A 142 -32.14 26.39 2.57
N GLY A 143 -30.81 26.30 2.64
CA GLY A 143 -30.00 27.18 3.48
C GLY A 143 -28.72 26.51 3.99
N THR A 144 -27.61 26.99 3.46
CA THR A 144 -26.26 26.91 4.05
C THR A 144 -25.45 25.64 3.74
N LEU A 145 -24.43 25.86 2.91
CA LEU A 145 -23.25 25.03 2.69
C LEU A 145 -22.69 24.49 4.02
N PHE A 146 -22.60 23.16 4.13
CA PHE A 146 -21.66 22.52 5.06
C PHE A 146 -20.70 21.68 4.23
N LEU A 147 -19.46 22.17 4.13
CA LEU A 147 -18.31 21.40 3.71
C LEU A 147 -18.17 20.21 4.67
N PHE A 148 -18.28 18.99 4.14
CA PHE A 148 -17.67 17.84 4.81
C PHE A 148 -16.24 17.71 4.29
N ALA A 149 -15.30 18.03 5.17
CA ALA A 149 -13.90 17.69 5.02
C ALA A 149 -13.77 16.16 4.94
N SER A 150 -13.18 15.67 3.85
CA SER A 150 -12.64 14.32 3.81
C SER A 150 -11.44 14.25 4.73
N ASP A 151 -11.62 13.57 5.85
CA ASP A 151 -10.54 13.00 6.64
C ASP A 151 -9.77 12.02 5.74
N LYS A 152 -8.62 12.48 5.26
CA LYS A 152 -7.58 11.65 4.66
C LYS A 152 -6.49 11.53 5.70
N ASP A 153 -6.60 10.52 6.54
CA ASP A 153 -5.48 9.95 7.27
C ASP A 153 -5.68 8.44 7.33
N PHE A 154 -5.35 7.77 6.23
CA PHE A 154 -4.78 6.43 6.26
C PHE A 154 -3.95 6.21 4.99
N TRP A 155 -2.64 6.33 5.18
CA TRP A 155 -1.51 6.33 4.24
C TRP A 155 -1.21 7.64 3.50
#